data_AF-A0AAD7WPI6-F1
#
_entry.id   AF-A0AAD7WPI6-F1
#
_cell.length_a   1.000
_cell.length_b   1.000
_cell.length_c   1.000
_cell.angle_alpha   90.00
_cell.angle_beta   90.00
_cell.angle_gamma   90.00
#
_symmetry.space_group_name_H-M   'P 1'
#
loop_
_entity.id
_entity.type
_entity.pdbx_description
1 polymer ?
#
loop_
_entity_poly.entity_id
_entity_poly.type
_entity_poly.pdbx_seq_one_letter_code
_entity_poly.pdbx_strand_id
1 'polypeptide(L)'
;MTSRLLEQRWPVTATLSDPELTRQGKRYLDLKSEQWWSLLEELEQALRPFECATTFISGETYVTVSALPPLVKGLLMSTQNTAFESTPVQAFQVAAAKEITTRWELEMSFTDDAANTSVTAAALDPRFRKLKFLSPEEGLKVQLKVQALTLQRKRSETDQADLQQNANVVQDAASVRFTKFRRPLK
;
A
#
# COMPACT_ATOMS: atom_id res chain seq x y z
N MET A 1 -20.44 5.91 7.50
CA MET A 1 -21.40 5.83 8.63
C MET A 1 -21.49 7.17 9.35
N THR A 2 -20.36 7.73 9.78
CA THR A 2 -20.25 9.04 10.45
C THR A 2 -20.83 10.19 9.60
N SER A 3 -20.51 10.25 8.30
CA SER A 3 -21.06 11.26 7.38
C SER A 3 -22.59 11.20 7.30
N ARG A 4 -23.15 10.00 7.18
CA ARG A 4 -24.61 9.79 7.15
C ARG A 4 -25.28 10.18 8.48
N LEU A 5 -24.59 9.99 9.60
CA LEU A 5 -25.09 10.41 10.91
C LEU A 5 -25.11 11.94 11.04
N LEU A 6 -24.10 12.63 10.49
CA LEU A 6 -24.07 14.10 10.40
C LEU A 6 -25.18 14.64 9.49
N GLU A 7 -25.42 14.01 8.35
CA GLU A 7 -26.53 14.35 7.44
C GLU A 7 -27.90 14.23 8.13
N GLN A 8 -28.06 13.22 8.99
CA GLN A 8 -29.29 12.94 9.70
C GLN A 8 -29.35 13.59 11.11
N ARG A 9 -28.51 14.60 11.39
CA ARG A 9 -28.42 15.24 12.71
C ARG A 9 -29.77 15.71 13.25
N TRP A 10 -30.61 16.32 12.40
CA TRP A 10 -31.89 16.90 12.83
C TRP A 10 -32.95 15.82 13.13
N PRO A 11 -33.19 14.84 12.23
CA PRO A 11 -34.06 13.70 12.56
C PRO A 11 -33.63 12.94 13.82
N VAL A 12 -32.33 12.67 13.96
CA VAL A 12 -31.80 11.93 15.12
C VAL A 12 -31.98 12.73 16.40
N THR A 13 -31.65 14.02 16.40
CA THR A 13 -31.86 14.89 17.57
C THR A 13 -33.34 15.00 17.92
N ALA A 14 -34.23 15.15 16.94
CA ALA A 14 -35.66 15.29 17.16
C ALA A 14 -36.26 14.01 17.78
N THR A 15 -35.90 12.85 17.26
CA THR A 15 -36.38 11.55 17.79
C THR A 15 -35.84 11.26 19.19
N LEU A 16 -34.58 11.58 19.48
CA LEU A 16 -33.99 11.38 20.80
C LEU A 16 -34.49 12.39 21.84
N SER A 17 -34.84 13.61 21.39
CA SER A 17 -35.40 14.67 22.23
C SER A 17 -36.88 14.48 22.56
N ASP A 18 -37.58 13.62 21.82
CA ASP A 18 -39.01 13.39 21.98
C ASP A 18 -39.30 12.69 23.33
N PRO A 19 -40.05 13.32 24.25
CA PRO A 19 -40.38 12.73 25.55
C PRO A 19 -41.32 11.52 25.45
N GLU A 20 -42.03 11.32 24.34
CA GLU A 20 -42.86 10.13 24.12
C GLU A 20 -42.00 8.87 23.84
N LEU A 21 -40.85 9.07 23.20
CA LEU A 21 -39.92 8.00 22.81
C LEU A 21 -38.81 7.80 23.86
N THR A 22 -38.24 8.89 24.37
CA THR A 22 -37.16 8.86 25.35
C THR A 22 -37.70 9.16 26.76
N ARG A 23 -38.04 8.09 27.48
CA ARG A 23 -38.49 8.18 28.90
C ARG A 23 -37.47 8.96 29.74
N GLN A 24 -37.95 9.67 30.77
CA GLN A 24 -37.14 10.56 31.62
C GLN A 24 -35.84 9.93 32.19
N GLY A 25 -35.83 8.62 32.48
CA GLY A 25 -34.63 7.90 32.93
C GLY A 25 -33.56 7.62 31.86
N LYS A 26 -33.81 7.96 30.59
CA LYS A 26 -32.91 7.74 29.44
C LYS A 26 -32.43 9.05 28.80
N ARG A 27 -32.59 10.19 29.47
CA ARG A 27 -32.17 11.51 28.96
C ARG A 27 -30.66 11.65 28.72
N TYR A 28 -29.82 10.74 29.22
CA TYR A 28 -28.40 10.69 28.88
C TYR A 28 -28.13 10.32 27.41
N LEU A 29 -29.13 9.79 26.69
CA LEU A 29 -29.07 9.51 25.25
C LEU A 29 -29.34 10.76 24.40
N ASP A 30 -29.71 11.88 25.02
CA ASP A 30 -30.03 13.11 24.32
C ASP A 30 -28.74 13.77 23.80
N LEU A 31 -28.58 13.88 22.49
CA LEU A 31 -27.38 14.38 21.81
C LEU A 31 -27.39 15.91 21.66
N LYS A 32 -28.08 16.63 22.55
CA LYS A 32 -28.24 18.11 22.50
C LYS A 32 -26.95 18.91 22.63
N SER A 33 -25.86 18.29 23.08
CA SER A 33 -24.59 18.99 23.19
C SER A 33 -23.99 19.24 21.80
N GLU A 34 -23.78 20.51 21.46
CA GLU A 34 -22.95 20.95 20.32
C GLU A 34 -21.57 20.25 20.31
N GLN A 35 -21.06 19.91 21.51
CA GLN A 35 -19.83 19.14 21.69
C GLN A 35 -19.85 17.74 21.06
N TRP A 36 -21.02 17.08 20.97
CA TRP A 36 -21.13 15.77 20.33
C TRP A 36 -21.03 15.86 18.81
N TRP A 37 -21.68 16.87 18.24
CA TRP A 37 -21.65 17.11 16.80
C TRP A 37 -20.28 17.59 16.34
N SER A 38 -19.63 18.48 17.10
CA SER A 38 -18.25 18.90 16.83
C SER A 38 -17.27 17.73 16.93
N LEU A 39 -17.42 16.85 17.92
CA LEU A 39 -16.62 15.62 18.04
C LEU A 39 -16.78 14.73 16.80
N LEU A 40 -18.01 14.57 16.32
CA LEU A 40 -18.31 13.72 15.17
C LEU A 40 -17.76 14.30 13.87
N GLU A 41 -17.79 15.63 13.70
CA GLU A 41 -17.16 16.35 12.58
C GLU A 41 -15.63 16.19 12.61
N GLU A 42 -14.99 16.36 13.78
CA GLU A 42 -13.55 16.13 13.94
C GLU A 42 -13.18 14.67 13.64
N LEU A 43 -13.99 13.72 14.10
CA LEU A 43 -13.78 12.30 13.83
C LEU A 43 -13.93 11.98 12.34
N GLU A 44 -14.90 12.57 11.65
CA GLU A 44 -15.03 12.42 10.20
C GLU A 44 -13.78 12.93 9.48
N GLN A 45 -13.29 14.11 9.86
CA GLN A 45 -12.06 14.67 9.31
C GLN A 45 -10.84 13.78 9.58
N ALA A 46 -10.75 13.17 10.77
CA ALA A 46 -9.69 12.24 11.13
C ALA A 46 -9.75 10.93 10.31
N LEU A 47 -10.96 10.47 9.97
CA LEU A 47 -11.17 9.21 9.23
C LEU A 47 -11.05 9.36 7.71
N ARG A 48 -11.29 10.56 7.17
CA ARG A 48 -11.26 10.82 5.72
C ARG A 48 -9.96 10.39 5.02
N PRO A 49 -8.75 10.61 5.58
CA PRO A 49 -7.51 10.10 5.00
C PRO A 49 -7.49 8.57 4.87
N PHE A 50 -8.09 7.85 5.82
CA PHE A 50 -8.18 6.39 5.79
C PHE A 50 -9.14 5.91 4.70
N GLU A 51 -10.27 6.58 4.52
CA GLU A 51 -11.20 6.29 3.43
C GLU A 51 -10.54 6.50 2.06
N CYS A 52 -9.83 7.62 1.86
CA CYS A 52 -9.08 7.86 0.63
C CYS A 52 -8.01 6.79 0.38
N ALA A 53 -7.25 6.43 1.42
CA ALA A 53 -6.21 5.42 1.37
C ALA A 53 -6.76 4.03 0.98
N THR A 54 -7.83 3.58 1.63
CA THR A 54 -8.43 2.26 1.36
C THR A 54 -9.10 2.21 0.01
N THR A 55 -9.78 3.28 -0.41
CA THR A 55 -10.38 3.38 -1.76
C THR A 55 -9.30 3.29 -2.83
N PHE A 56 -8.16 3.94 -2.63
CA PHE A 56 -7.05 3.87 -3.56
C PHE A 56 -6.42 2.47 -3.61
N ILE A 57 -6.18 1.83 -2.47
CA ILE A 57 -5.60 0.47 -2.45
C ILE A 57 -6.57 -0.57 -3.01
N SER A 58 -7.88 -0.32 -2.94
CA SER A 58 -8.91 -1.19 -3.52
C SER A 58 -9.03 -1.06 -5.04
N GLY A 59 -8.24 -0.19 -5.68
CA GLY A 59 -8.23 -0.05 -7.14
C GLY A 59 -7.57 -1.24 -7.84
N GLU A 60 -8.27 -1.82 -8.82
CA GLU A 60 -7.75 -2.95 -9.62
C GLU A 60 -7.15 -2.50 -10.97
N THR A 61 -7.43 -1.27 -11.40
CA THR A 61 -7.04 -0.75 -12.72
C THR A 61 -5.60 -0.21 -12.78
N TYR A 62 -4.89 -0.18 -11.66
CA TYR A 62 -3.53 0.34 -11.55
C TYR A 62 -2.69 -0.41 -10.53
N VAL A 63 -1.38 -0.24 -10.59
CA VAL A 63 -0.44 -0.85 -9.63
C VAL A 63 -0.57 -0.17 -8.27
N THR A 64 -1.10 -0.91 -7.29
CA THR A 64 -1.31 -0.46 -5.91
C THR A 64 -0.12 -0.78 -5.00
N VAL A 65 0.56 -1.91 -5.23
CA VAL A 65 1.69 -2.38 -4.41
C VAL A 65 2.86 -1.39 -4.40
N SER A 66 3.16 -0.73 -5.52
CA SER A 66 4.24 0.27 -5.58
C SER A 66 3.90 1.58 -4.86
N ALA A 67 2.62 1.88 -4.73
CA ALA A 67 2.12 3.08 -4.06
C ALA A 67 1.87 2.87 -2.56
N LEU A 68 1.93 1.64 -2.08
CA LEU A 68 1.70 1.31 -0.68
C LEU A 68 2.71 2.01 0.25
N PRO A 69 4.05 1.95 0.03
CA PRO A 69 4.99 2.65 0.89
C PRO A 69 4.80 4.17 1.03
N PRO A 70 4.69 4.94 -0.07
CA PRO A 70 4.46 6.36 0.03
C PRO A 70 3.08 6.71 0.62
N LEU A 71 2.06 5.87 0.38
CA LEU A 71 0.70 6.10 0.89
C LEU A 71 0.61 5.93 2.40
N VAL A 72 1.20 4.88 2.96
CA VAL A 72 1.23 4.67 4.42
C VAL A 72 2.01 5.79 5.12
N LYS A 73 3.14 6.22 4.54
CA LYS A 73 3.89 7.37 5.08
C LYS A 73 3.08 8.66 5.01
N GLY A 74 2.36 8.90 3.91
CA GLY A 74 1.46 10.02 3.74
C GLY A 74 0.30 10.00 4.74
N LEU A 75 -0.29 8.82 4.98
CA LEU A 75 -1.36 8.62 5.95
C LEU A 75 -0.89 8.91 7.38
N LEU A 76 0.31 8.43 7.75
CA LEU A 76 0.92 8.73 9.04
C LEU A 76 1.12 10.24 9.24
N MET A 77 1.69 10.91 8.24
CA MET A 77 1.87 12.37 8.26
C MET A 77 0.54 13.12 8.34
N SER A 78 -0.46 12.70 7.57
CA SER A 78 -1.81 13.31 7.61
C SER A 78 -2.47 13.13 8.99
N THR A 79 -2.25 11.98 9.63
CA THR A 79 -2.81 11.69 10.96
C THR A 79 -2.13 12.53 12.03
N GLN A 80 -0.82 12.80 11.91
CA GLN A 80 -0.03 13.56 12.88
C GLN A 80 -0.10 15.09 12.68
N ASN A 81 -0.24 15.59 11.45
CA ASN A 81 -0.30 17.02 11.17
C ASN A 81 -1.66 17.66 11.45
N THR A 82 -2.71 16.86 11.63
CA THR A 82 -4.04 17.40 11.90
C THR A 82 -4.13 17.69 13.39
N ALA A 83 -4.37 18.95 13.79
CA ALA A 83 -4.64 19.28 15.17
C ALA A 83 -6.16 19.20 15.42
N PHE A 84 -6.56 18.47 16.45
CA PHE A 84 -7.96 18.41 16.90
C PHE A 84 -8.07 18.96 18.31
N GLU A 85 -9.19 19.62 18.62
CA GLU A 85 -9.43 20.19 19.94
C GLU A 85 -9.95 19.13 20.92
N SER A 86 -10.63 18.09 20.42
CA SER A 86 -11.25 17.07 21.27
C SER A 86 -10.25 16.01 21.75
N THR A 87 -10.18 15.82 23.08
CA THR A 87 -9.34 14.78 23.73
C THR A 87 -9.56 13.37 23.19
N PRO A 88 -10.79 12.89 22.91
CA PRO A 88 -10.98 11.54 22.35
C PRO A 88 -10.42 11.38 20.94
N VAL A 89 -10.45 12.44 20.12
CA VAL A 89 -9.93 12.40 18.75
C VAL A 89 -8.40 12.43 18.77
N GLN A 90 -7.80 13.19 19.68
CA GLN A 90 -6.35 13.13 19.92
C GLN A 90 -5.90 11.73 20.38
N ALA A 91 -6.65 11.10 21.29
CA ALA A 91 -6.38 9.73 21.72
C ALA A 91 -6.47 8.73 20.55
N PHE A 92 -7.46 8.91 19.67
CA PHE A 92 -7.57 8.15 18.43
C PHE A 92 -6.36 8.36 17.51
N GLN A 93 -5.89 9.59 17.32
CA GLN A 93 -4.71 9.87 16.49
C GLN A 93 -3.46 9.16 17.01
N VAL A 94 -3.22 9.21 18.32
CA VAL A 94 -2.07 8.54 18.94
C VAL A 94 -2.17 7.03 18.75
N ALA A 95 -3.35 6.45 18.99
CA ALA A 95 -3.59 5.03 18.78
C ALA A 95 -3.44 4.64 17.29
N ALA A 96 -4.01 5.42 16.37
CA ALA A 96 -3.94 5.18 14.94
C ALA A 96 -2.50 5.29 14.40
N ALA A 97 -1.75 6.31 14.80
CA ALA A 97 -0.35 6.47 14.42
C ALA A 97 0.51 5.30 14.91
N LYS A 98 0.27 4.83 16.13
CA LYS A 98 0.93 3.64 16.69
C LYS A 98 0.59 2.38 15.89
N GLU A 99 -0.69 2.12 15.65
CA GLU A 99 -1.14 0.94 14.90
C GLU A 99 -0.66 0.95 13.45
N ILE A 100 -0.66 2.11 12.77
CA ILE A 100 -0.09 2.25 11.42
C ILE A 100 1.38 1.86 11.44
N THR A 101 2.15 2.38 12.39
CA THR A 101 3.58 2.11 12.49
C THR A 101 3.84 0.63 12.75
N THR A 102 3.17 0.03 13.73
CA THR A 102 3.38 -1.37 14.12
C THR A 102 2.92 -2.35 13.03
N ARG A 103 1.76 -2.13 12.41
CA ARG A 103 1.22 -3.08 11.41
C ARG A 103 1.98 -3.05 10.09
N TRP A 104 2.49 -1.89 9.70
CA TRP A 104 3.13 -1.70 8.39
C TRP A 104 4.66 -1.63 8.46
N GLU A 105 5.26 -1.80 9.63
CA GLU A 105 6.72 -1.72 9.82
C GLU A 105 7.51 -2.59 8.83
N LEU A 106 7.05 -3.83 8.63
CA LEU A 106 7.71 -4.81 7.76
C LEU A 106 7.54 -4.48 6.26
N GLU A 107 6.45 -3.82 5.89
CA GLU A 107 6.17 -3.41 4.50
C GLU A 107 6.82 -2.07 4.12
N MET A 108 7.17 -1.27 5.13
CA MET A 108 7.77 0.06 4.97
C MET A 108 9.29 0.06 5.12
N SER A 109 9.86 -0.88 5.87
CA SER A 109 11.30 -0.94 6.14
C SER A 109 12.03 -1.80 5.12
N PHE A 110 13.30 -1.45 4.89
CA PHE A 110 14.18 -2.28 4.07
C PHE A 110 15.09 -3.11 4.98
N THR A 111 14.91 -4.43 4.97
CA THR A 111 15.82 -5.38 5.61
C THR A 111 16.53 -6.22 4.55
N ASP A 112 17.85 -6.42 4.67
CA ASP A 112 18.65 -7.02 3.60
C ASP A 112 18.17 -8.45 3.22
N ASP A 113 17.72 -9.19 4.25
CA ASP A 113 17.36 -10.60 4.19
C ASP A 113 15.91 -10.87 3.73
N ALA A 114 15.03 -9.85 3.75
CA ALA A 114 13.63 -10.03 3.36
C ALA A 114 13.38 -9.73 1.87
N ALA A 115 12.29 -10.28 1.34
CA ALA A 115 11.88 -10.08 -0.05
C ALA A 115 11.54 -8.61 -0.37
N ASN A 116 11.14 -7.80 0.62
CA ASN A 116 10.79 -6.37 0.51
C ASN A 116 10.03 -6.05 -0.79
N THR A 117 8.99 -6.82 -1.08
CA THR A 117 8.28 -6.75 -2.37
C THR A 117 7.68 -5.37 -2.59
N SER A 118 7.06 -4.79 -1.57
CA SER A 118 6.44 -3.45 -1.61
C SER A 118 7.47 -2.34 -1.87
N VAL A 119 8.61 -2.37 -1.17
CA VAL A 119 9.68 -1.38 -1.33
C VAL A 119 10.38 -1.51 -2.68
N THR A 120 10.58 -2.74 -3.14
CA THR A 120 11.19 -3.03 -4.45
C THR A 120 10.25 -2.61 -5.58
N ALA A 121 8.94 -2.88 -5.45
CA ALA A 121 7.92 -2.41 -6.39
C ALA A 121 7.87 -0.88 -6.45
N ALA A 122 7.97 -0.19 -5.30
CA ALA A 122 8.04 1.26 -5.25
C ALA A 122 9.31 1.81 -5.93
N ALA A 123 10.46 1.13 -5.81
CA ALA A 123 11.69 1.53 -6.47
C ALA A 123 11.67 1.35 -7.99
N LEU A 124 10.93 0.36 -8.49
CA LEU A 124 10.73 0.13 -9.92
C LEU A 124 9.72 1.11 -10.54
N ASP A 125 8.87 1.75 -9.73
CA ASP A 125 7.88 2.71 -10.20
C ASP A 125 8.53 4.09 -10.47
N PRO A 126 8.45 4.63 -11.70
CA PRO A 126 9.00 5.94 -12.03
C PRO A 126 8.47 7.07 -11.14
N ARG A 127 7.22 6.95 -10.65
CA ARG A 127 6.57 7.95 -9.79
C ARG A 127 7.27 8.09 -8.44
N PHE A 128 7.87 7.01 -7.95
CA PHE A 128 8.47 6.95 -6.61
C PHE A 128 9.98 6.73 -6.64
N ARG A 129 10.64 6.96 -7.79
CA ARG A 129 12.10 6.80 -8.00
C ARG A 129 12.97 7.45 -6.91
N LYS A 130 12.53 8.57 -6.35
CA LYS A 130 13.28 9.32 -5.31
C LYS A 130 13.15 8.72 -3.90
N LEU A 131 12.31 7.70 -3.71
CA LEU A 131 12.11 6.98 -2.45
C LEU A 131 12.00 7.89 -1.22
N LYS A 132 11.30 9.03 -1.34
CA LYS A 132 11.20 10.06 -0.28
C LYS A 132 10.58 9.57 1.04
N PHE A 133 10.00 8.38 1.04
CA PHE A 133 9.40 7.74 2.21
C PHE A 133 10.42 6.99 3.07
N LEU A 134 11.60 6.66 2.53
CA LEU A 134 12.71 6.01 3.23
C LEU A 134 13.79 7.00 3.65
N SER A 135 14.66 6.56 4.55
CA SER A 135 15.93 7.25 4.78
C SER A 135 16.83 7.17 3.53
N PRO A 136 17.74 8.14 3.32
CA PRO A 136 18.64 8.12 2.17
C PRO A 136 19.54 6.87 2.14
N GLU A 137 19.88 6.32 3.31
CA GLU A 137 20.68 5.09 3.43
C GLU A 137 19.90 3.86 2.94
N GLU A 138 18.65 3.70 3.38
CA GLU A 138 17.78 2.60 2.93
C GLU A 138 17.48 2.73 1.43
N GLY A 139 17.24 3.95 0.94
CA GLY A 139 17.02 4.21 -0.48
C GLY A 139 18.18 3.75 -1.36
N LEU A 140 19.43 3.98 -0.92
CA LEU A 140 20.63 3.49 -1.61
C LEU A 140 20.70 1.95 -1.60
N LYS A 141 20.42 1.31 -0.47
CA LYS A 141 20.43 -0.16 -0.37
C LYS A 141 19.41 -0.80 -1.30
N VAL A 142 18.20 -0.23 -1.39
CA VAL A 142 17.16 -0.67 -2.33
C VAL A 142 17.65 -0.56 -3.78
N GLN A 143 18.28 0.56 -4.15
CA GLN A 143 18.82 0.74 -5.50
C GLN A 143 19.93 -0.27 -5.80
N LEU A 144 20.83 -0.53 -4.86
CA LEU A 144 21.88 -1.54 -4.99
C LEU A 144 21.29 -2.95 -5.17
N LYS A 145 20.26 -3.31 -4.39
CA LYS A 145 19.55 -4.59 -4.53
C LYS A 145 18.91 -4.73 -5.91
N VAL A 146 18.23 -3.69 -6.40
CA VAL A 146 17.62 -3.67 -7.74
C VAL A 146 18.68 -3.82 -8.84
N GLN A 147 19.82 -3.12 -8.72
CA GLN A 147 20.93 -3.26 -9.67
C GLN A 147 21.53 -4.67 -9.64
N ALA A 148 21.74 -5.25 -8.47
CA ALA A 148 22.23 -6.63 -8.32
C ALA A 148 21.28 -7.65 -8.98
N LEU A 149 19.97 -7.52 -8.75
CA LEU A 149 18.96 -8.37 -9.40
C LEU A 149 18.95 -8.20 -10.93
N THR A 150 19.16 -6.98 -11.41
CA THR A 150 19.25 -6.70 -12.86
C THR A 150 20.48 -7.37 -13.48
N LEU A 151 21.62 -7.30 -12.80
CA LEU A 151 22.85 -7.98 -13.24
C LEU A 151 22.72 -9.50 -13.24
N GLN A 152 22.08 -10.07 -12.21
CA GLN A 152 21.80 -11.50 -12.14
C GLN A 152 20.90 -11.95 -13.31
N ARG A 153 19.82 -11.21 -13.57
CA ARG A 153 18.93 -11.50 -14.71
C ARG A 153 19.67 -11.45 -16.04
N LYS A 154 20.49 -10.42 -16.27
CA LYS A 154 21.30 -10.30 -17.50
C LYS A 154 22.25 -11.50 -17.67
N ARG A 155 22.87 -11.96 -16.59
CA ARG A 155 23.75 -13.14 -16.62
C ARG A 155 22.99 -14.41 -16.98
N SER A 156 21.82 -14.63 -16.37
CA SER A 156 20.96 -15.77 -16.69
C SER A 156 20.43 -15.76 -18.12
N GLU A 157 20.12 -14.59 -18.68
CA GLU A 157 19.73 -14.43 -20.08
C GLU A 157 20.88 -14.79 -21.04
N THR A 158 22.11 -14.44 -20.66
CA THR A 158 23.31 -14.76 -21.46
C THR A 158 23.59 -16.26 -21.42
N ASP A 159 23.53 -16.88 -20.24
CA ASP A 159 23.72 -18.32 -20.06
C ASP A 159 22.65 -19.14 -20.80
N GLN A 160 21.39 -18.66 -20.84
CA GLN A 160 20.31 -19.31 -21.62
C GLN A 160 20.50 -19.14 -23.13
N ALA A 161 20.95 -17.98 -23.60
CA ALA A 161 21.25 -17.76 -25.01
C ALA A 161 22.39 -18.68 -25.47
N ASP A 162 23.45 -18.81 -24.68
CA ASP A 162 24.59 -19.69 -24.99
C ASP A 162 24.21 -21.18 -24.99
N LEU A 163 23.32 -21.60 -24.08
CA LEU A 163 22.77 -22.97 -24.06
C LEU A 163 21.89 -23.26 -25.29
N GLN A 164 21.05 -22.30 -25.71
CA GLN A 164 20.22 -22.44 -26.91
C GLN A 164 21.05 -22.44 -28.20
N GLN A 165 22.09 -21.60 -28.27
CA GLN A 165 22.99 -21.57 -29.42
C GLN A 165 23.79 -22.87 -29.54
N ASN A 166 24.31 -23.40 -28.43
CA ASN A 166 25.00 -24.69 -28.41
C ASN A 166 24.07 -25.85 -28.75
N ALA A 167 22.81 -25.84 -28.29
CA ALA A 167 21.82 -26.86 -28.66
C ALA A 167 21.51 -26.85 -30.16
N ASN A 168 21.37 -25.65 -30.76
CA ASN A 168 21.14 -25.49 -32.20
C ASN A 168 22.35 -25.95 -33.03
N VAL A 169 23.58 -25.64 -32.62
CA VAL A 169 24.80 -26.09 -33.32
C VAL A 169 24.95 -27.62 -33.28
N VAL A 170 24.59 -28.26 -32.17
CA VAL A 170 24.61 -29.73 -32.04
C VAL A 170 23.54 -30.38 -32.92
N GLN A 171 22.34 -29.81 -33.01
CA GLN A 171 21.29 -30.28 -33.92
C GLN A 171 21.69 -30.13 -35.40
N ASP A 172 22.32 -29.01 -35.76
CA ASP A 172 22.77 -28.76 -37.14
C ASP A 172 23.94 -29.71 -37.52
N ALA A 173 24.88 -29.96 -36.60
CA ALA A 173 25.95 -30.93 -36.79
C ALA A 173 25.44 -32.38 -36.92
N ALA A 174 24.37 -32.74 -36.20
CA ALA A 174 23.71 -34.05 -36.32
C ALA A 174 23.00 -34.19 -37.68
N SER A 175 22.35 -33.12 -38.17
CA SER A 175 21.67 -33.08 -39.46
C SER A 175 22.66 -33.19 -40.64
N VAL A 176 23.82 -32.53 -40.55
CA VAL A 176 24.90 -32.62 -41.55
C VAL A 176 25.58 -34.00 -41.57
N ARG A 177 25.69 -34.70 -40.43
CA ARG A 177 26.19 -36.09 -40.40
C ARG A 177 25.22 -37.08 -41.03
N PHE A 178 23.91 -36.88 -40.86
CA PHE A 178 22.90 -37.76 -41.46
C PHE A 178 22.84 -37.64 -42.99
N THR A 179 23.09 -36.46 -43.57
CA THR A 179 23.09 -36.27 -45.03
C THR A 179 24.35 -36.85 -45.70
N LYS A 180 25.51 -36.87 -45.04
CA LYS A 180 26.75 -37.46 -45.57
C LYS A 180 26.77 -39.00 -45.61
N PHE A 181 25.85 -39.69 -44.91
CA PHE A 181 25.81 -41.16 -44.87
C PHE A 181 24.86 -41.81 -45.89
N ARG A 182 24.11 -41.04 -46.68
CA ARG A 182 23.37 -41.58 -47.84
C ARG A 182 24.30 -41.72 -49.04
N ARG A 183 25.07 -42.81 -49.12
CA ARG A 183 25.64 -43.24 -50.41
C ARG A 183 24.49 -43.71 -51.32
N PRO A 184 24.44 -43.30 -52.59
CA PRO A 184 23.44 -43.81 -53.52
C PRO A 184 23.78 -45.25 -53.87
N LEU A 185 22.83 -46.16 -53.62
CA LEU A 185 22.87 -47.51 -54.17
C LEU A 185 22.64 -47.39 -55.69
N LYS A 186 23.63 -47.81 -56.46
CA LYS A 186 23.52 -48.05 -57.90
C LYS A 186 22.56 -49.19 -58.17
#